data_AF-A0A524N9Q1-F1
#
_entry.id   AF-A0A524N9Q1-F1
#
_cell.length_a   1.000
_cell.length_b   1.000
_cell.length_c   1.000
_cell.angle_alpha   90.00
_cell.angle_beta   90.00
_cell.angle_gamma   90.00
#
_symmetry.space_group_name_H-M   'P 1'
#
loop_
_entity.id
_entity.type
_entity.pdbx_description
1 polymer ?
#
loop_
_entity_poly.entity_id
_entity_poly.type
_entity_poly.pdbx_seq_one_letter_code
_entity_poly.pdbx_strand_id
1 'polypeptide(L)'
;MEQTTIDGPEALRSAVGSHLGYSQWIAIEQDRIDRFADATGDHEATYLAVSLSNHFLPQIVEVTGFSMGVNYGADSIRVMAPVAAGDRLRGAA
;
A
#
# COMPACT_ATOMS: atom_id res chain seq x y z
N MET A 1 -2.10 -16.94 0.38
CA MET A 1 -0.79 -16.53 -0.19
C MET A 1 0.12 -16.36 1.00
N GLU A 2 1.31 -16.93 0.93
CA GLU A 2 2.28 -16.87 2.03
C GLU A 2 2.93 -15.48 1.99
N GLN A 3 2.90 -14.80 3.13
CA GLN A 3 3.47 -13.47 3.31
C GLN A 3 5.00 -13.61 3.45
N THR A 4 5.77 -12.73 2.80
CA THR A 4 7.23 -12.74 2.93
C THR A 4 7.63 -12.19 4.31
N THR A 5 8.43 -12.91 5.08
CA THR A 5 8.96 -12.43 6.38
C THR A 5 10.44 -12.05 6.24
N ILE A 6 10.79 -10.86 6.74
CA ILE A 6 12.15 -10.31 6.72
C ILE A 6 12.54 -9.94 8.15
N ASP A 7 13.61 -10.53 8.68
CA ASP A 7 14.05 -10.28 10.05
C ASP A 7 15.31 -9.42 10.12
N GLY A 8 15.13 -8.19 10.64
CA GLY A 8 16.22 -7.27 10.93
C GLY A 8 16.81 -6.55 9.71
N PRO A 9 17.76 -5.63 9.96
CA PRO A 9 18.26 -4.70 8.95
C PRO A 9 19.08 -5.35 7.84
N GLU A 10 19.76 -6.47 8.11
CA GLU A 10 20.58 -7.13 7.11
C GLU A 10 19.76 -7.96 6.13
N ALA A 11 18.74 -8.68 6.62
CA ALA A 11 17.80 -9.38 5.75
C ALA A 11 17.03 -8.39 4.88
N LEU A 12 16.62 -7.23 5.45
CA LEU A 12 15.92 -6.18 4.71
C LEU A 12 16.78 -5.60 3.58
N ARG A 13 18.06 -5.31 3.85
CA ARG A 13 19.00 -4.87 2.80
C ARG A 13 19.18 -5.93 1.71
N SER A 14 19.26 -7.20 2.10
CA SER A 14 19.45 -8.32 1.17
C SER A 14 18.23 -8.55 0.27
N ALA A 15 17.05 -8.10 0.66
CA ALA A 15 15.81 -8.22 -0.12
C ALA A 15 15.67 -7.16 -1.23
N VAL A 16 16.54 -6.14 -1.28
CA VAL A 16 16.46 -5.05 -2.28
C VAL A 16 16.47 -5.62 -3.71
N GLY A 17 15.48 -5.21 -4.51
CA GLY A 17 15.32 -5.66 -5.90
C GLY A 17 14.56 -6.99 -6.06
N SER A 18 14.21 -7.66 -4.96
CA SER A 18 13.38 -8.88 -4.99
C SER A 18 11.90 -8.53 -5.08
N HIS A 19 11.11 -9.37 -5.74
CA HIS A 19 9.65 -9.33 -5.65
C HIS A 19 9.21 -10.03 -4.36
N LEU A 20 8.51 -9.31 -3.49
CA LEU A 20 8.05 -9.77 -2.17
C LEU A 20 6.63 -10.34 -2.21
N GLY A 21 5.87 -10.04 -3.27
CA GLY A 21 4.58 -10.67 -3.55
C GLY A 21 3.45 -9.68 -3.78
N TYR A 22 2.23 -10.13 -3.53
CA TYR A 22 1.01 -9.38 -3.81
C TYR A 22 0.04 -9.42 -2.63
N SER A 23 -0.67 -8.31 -2.40
CA SER A 23 -1.72 -8.27 -1.41
C SER A 23 -2.95 -9.05 -1.89
N GLN A 24 -3.95 -9.20 -1.01
CA GLN A 24 -5.27 -9.58 -1.46
C GLN A 24 -5.89 -8.47 -2.31
N TRP A 25 -6.81 -8.85 -3.20
CA TRP A 25 -7.65 -7.89 -3.89
C TRP A 25 -8.65 -7.28 -2.91
N ILE A 26 -8.80 -5.96 -2.93
CA ILE A 26 -9.87 -5.26 -2.24
C ILE A 26 -10.83 -4.67 -3.26
N ALA A 27 -12.12 -4.65 -2.93
CA ALA A 27 -13.11 -3.87 -3.65
C ALA A 27 -13.10 -2.42 -3.16
N ILE A 28 -13.26 -1.48 -4.09
CA ILE A 28 -13.44 -0.07 -3.76
C ILE A 28 -14.93 0.23 -3.79
N GLU A 29 -15.48 0.42 -2.61
CA GLU A 29 -16.86 0.86 -2.42
C GLU A 29 -16.91 2.38 -2.34
N GLN A 30 -18.04 2.97 -2.73
CA GLN A 30 -18.23 4.42 -2.68
C GLN A 30 -17.99 4.99 -1.28
N ASP A 31 -18.43 4.29 -0.22
CA ASP A 31 -18.20 4.67 1.17
C ASP A 31 -16.71 4.91 1.50
N ARG A 32 -15.80 4.12 0.91
CA ARG A 32 -14.36 4.31 1.12
C ARG A 32 -13.87 5.60 0.46
N ILE A 33 -14.37 5.92 -0.73
CA ILE A 33 -14.06 7.15 -1.46
C ILE A 33 -14.55 8.35 -0.65
N ASP A 34 -15.80 8.28 -0.18
CA ASP A 34 -16.43 9.36 0.60
C ASP A 34 -15.67 9.60 1.91
N ARG A 35 -15.36 8.54 2.67
CA ARG A 35 -14.57 8.66 3.91
C ARG A 35 -13.16 9.18 3.67
N PHE A 36 -12.54 8.83 2.54
CA PHE A 36 -11.24 9.38 2.17
C PHE A 36 -11.34 10.87 1.88
N ALA A 37 -12.34 11.29 1.11
CA ALA A 37 -12.60 12.69 0.81
C ALA A 37 -12.86 13.49 2.09
N ASP A 38 -13.70 12.98 3.01
CA ASP A 38 -13.99 13.63 4.29
C ASP A 38 -12.73 13.77 5.17
N ALA A 39 -11.88 12.75 5.20
CA ALA A 39 -10.69 12.74 6.05
C ALA A 39 -9.55 13.63 5.51
N THR A 40 -9.51 13.87 4.20
CA THR A 40 -8.36 14.52 3.53
C THR A 40 -8.69 15.84 2.85
N GLY A 41 -9.97 16.10 2.56
CA GLY A 41 -10.42 17.19 1.70
C GLY A 41 -10.21 16.94 0.19
N ASP A 42 -9.69 15.78 -0.20
CA ASP A 42 -9.50 15.39 -1.62
C ASP A 42 -10.78 14.75 -2.17
N HIS A 43 -11.71 15.59 -2.63
CA HIS A 43 -12.98 15.15 -3.23
C HIS A 43 -12.84 14.50 -4.61
N GLU A 44 -11.70 14.68 -5.28
CA GLU A 44 -11.39 14.00 -6.55
C GLU A 44 -10.79 12.60 -6.30
N ALA A 45 -10.50 12.26 -5.04
CA ALA A 45 -9.90 11.00 -4.61
C ALA A 45 -8.61 10.64 -5.37
N THR A 46 -7.87 11.64 -5.84
CA THR A 46 -6.67 11.47 -6.67
C THR A 46 -5.61 10.64 -5.97
N TYR A 47 -5.50 10.79 -4.64
CA TYR A 47 -4.50 10.10 -3.83
C TYR A 47 -5.01 8.86 -3.09
N LEU A 48 -6.26 8.42 -3.35
CA LEU A 48 -6.83 7.27 -2.67
C LEU A 48 -5.96 6.01 -2.87
N ALA A 49 -5.55 5.72 -4.11
CA ALA A 49 -4.69 4.57 -4.41
C ALA A 49 -3.36 4.59 -3.63
N VAL A 50 -2.77 5.77 -3.50
CA VAL A 50 -1.49 5.96 -2.78
C VAL A 50 -1.69 5.70 -1.29
N SER A 51 -2.77 6.19 -0.71
CA SER A 51 -3.09 6.00 0.72
C SER A 51 -3.23 4.52 1.12
N LEU A 52 -3.65 3.67 0.16
CA LEU A 52 -3.83 2.23 0.36
C LEU A 52 -2.51 1.45 0.47
N SER A 53 -1.36 2.06 0.17
CA SER A 53 -0.05 1.42 0.34
C SER A 53 0.14 0.87 1.76
N ASN A 54 -0.30 1.62 2.77
CA ASN A 54 -0.22 1.20 4.17
C ASN A 54 -1.20 0.06 4.51
N HIS A 55 -2.25 -0.15 3.71
CA HIS A 55 -3.15 -1.29 3.84
C HIS A 55 -2.61 -2.55 3.15
N PHE A 56 -1.92 -2.39 2.02
CA PHE A 56 -1.40 -3.52 1.23
C PHE A 56 -0.07 -4.06 1.74
N LEU A 57 0.87 -3.20 2.15
CA LEU A 57 2.22 -3.64 2.54
C LEU A 57 2.22 -4.69 3.66
N PRO A 58 1.43 -4.55 4.76
CA PRO A 58 1.38 -5.57 5.81
C PRO A 58 0.70 -6.88 5.40
N GLN A 59 0.16 -6.99 4.18
CA GLN A 59 -0.33 -8.25 3.60
C GLN A 59 0.73 -8.93 2.72
N ILE A 60 1.74 -8.17 2.27
CA ILE A 60 2.78 -8.63 1.34
C ILE A 60 4.03 -9.04 2.10
N VAL A 61 4.46 -8.20 3.04
CA VAL A 61 5.69 -8.40 3.79
C VAL A 61 5.51 -8.09 5.27
N GLU A 62 6.06 -8.93 6.12
CA GLU A 62 6.25 -8.68 7.54
C GLU A 62 7.74 -8.40 7.79
N VAL A 63 8.04 -7.28 8.45
CA VAL A 63 9.41 -6.91 8.79
C VAL A 63 9.56 -6.90 10.31
N THR A 64 10.39 -7.79 10.84
CA THR A 64 10.64 -7.95 12.27
C THR A 64 12.01 -7.39 12.68
N GLY A 65 12.27 -7.27 13.98
CA GLY A 65 13.52 -6.71 14.50
C GLY A 65 13.56 -5.19 14.57
N PHE A 66 12.42 -4.51 14.38
CA PHE A 66 12.26 -3.07 14.50
C PHE A 66 11.12 -2.73 15.45
N SER A 67 11.19 -1.58 16.13
CA SER A 67 10.12 -1.10 17.02
C SER A 67 9.01 -0.37 16.26
N MET A 68 9.32 0.24 15.12
CA MET A 68 8.41 1.06 14.34
C MET A 68 8.91 1.21 12.90
N GLY A 69 7.97 1.28 11.94
CA GLY A 69 8.20 1.78 10.59
C GLY A 69 7.43 3.07 10.37
N VAL A 70 8.02 4.02 9.66
CA VAL A 70 7.38 5.30 9.30
C VAL A 70 7.36 5.40 7.78
N ASN A 71 6.23 5.83 7.23
CA ASN A 71 6.16 6.20 5.82
C ASN A 71 6.98 7.48 5.61
N TYR A 72 8.15 7.36 5.01
CA TYR A 72 9.06 8.49 4.74
C TYR A 72 8.68 9.30 3.49
N GLY A 73 7.69 8.82 2.73
CA GLY A 73 7.28 9.40 1.46
C GLY A 73 7.73 8.58 0.25
N ALA A 74 7.68 9.20 -0.92
CA ALA A 74 8.08 8.62 -2.19
C ALA A 74 8.78 9.69 -3.04
N ASP A 75 9.77 9.29 -3.84
CA ASP A 75 10.47 10.22 -4.72
C ASP A 75 9.57 10.72 -5.85
N SER A 76 8.83 9.81 -6.50
CA SER A 76 7.89 10.15 -7.56
C SER A 76 6.68 9.23 -7.55
N ILE A 77 5.49 9.79 -7.83
CA ILE A 77 4.22 9.07 -7.89
C ILE A 77 3.59 9.32 -9.26
N ARG A 78 3.05 8.26 -9.87
CA ARG A 78 2.28 8.34 -11.11
C ARG A 78 0.89 7.75 -10.89
N VAL A 79 -0.13 8.58 -11.01
CA VAL A 79 -1.53 8.15 -11.01
C VAL A 79 -1.94 7.93 -12.47
N MET A 80 -1.90 6.68 -12.90
CA MET A 80 -2.08 6.31 -14.31
C MET A 80 -3.55 6.34 -14.75
N ALA A 81 -4.46 6.11 -13.81
CA ALA A 81 -5.90 6.14 -14.02
C ALA A 81 -6.58 6.54 -12.70
N PRO A 82 -7.74 7.21 -12.76
CA PRO A 82 -8.56 7.46 -11.57
C PRO A 82 -9.06 6.14 -10.99
N VAL A 83 -9.28 6.11 -9.67
CA VAL A 83 -9.93 4.99 -8.98
C VAL A 83 -11.41 5.30 -8.84
N ALA A 84 -12.28 4.39 -9.28
CA ALA A 84 -13.73 4.54 -9.23
C ALA A 84 -14.37 3.50 -8.30
N ALA A 85 -15.59 3.79 -7.84
CA ALA A 85 -16.40 2.80 -7.13
C ALA A 85 -16.70 1.60 -8.03
N GLY A 86 -16.57 0.40 -7.48
CA GLY A 86 -16.65 -0.87 -8.21
C GLY A 86 -15.30 -1.41 -8.68
N ASP A 87 -14.24 -0.60 -8.65
CA ASP A 87 -12.90 -1.08 -8.97
C ASP A 87 -12.39 -2.11 -7.97
N ARG A 88 -11.43 -2.93 -8.41
CA ARG A 88 -10.66 -3.82 -7.55
C ARG A 88 -9.20 -3.46 -7.64
N LEU A 89 -8.56 -3.28 -6.48
CA LEU A 89 -7.13 -2.97 -6.38
C LEU A 89 -6.38 -4.04 -5.57
N ARG A 90 -5.11 -4.21 -5.88
CA ARG A 90 -4.14 -4.96 -5.08
C ARG A 90 -2.79 -4.27 -5.13
N GLY A 91 -2.02 -4.37 -4.06
CA GLY A 91 -0.62 -3.95 -4.02
C GLY A 91 0.32 -5.03 -4.52
N ALA A 92 1.51 -4.60 -4.92
CA ALA A 92 2.66 -5.44 -5.22
C ALA A 92 3.91 -4.79 -4.60
N ALA A 93 4.82 -5.61 -4.11
CA ALA A 93 6.14 -5.19 -3.65
C ALA A 93 7.19 -6.23 -4.05
#